data_AF-A0A822GEY6-F1
#
_entry.id   AF-A0A822GEY6-F1
#
_cell.length_a   1.000
_cell.length_b   1.000
_cell.length_c   1.000
_cell.angle_alpha   90.00
_cell.angle_beta   90.00
_cell.angle_gamma   90.00
#
_symmetry.space_group_name_H-M   'P 1'
#
loop_
_entity.id
_entity.type
_entity.pdbx_description
1 polymer ?
#
loop_
_entity_poly.entity_id
_entity_poly.type
_entity_poly.pdbx_seq_one_letter_code
_entity_poly.pdbx_strand_id
1 'polypeptide(L)'
;NEKDPYSLFFNNTRIKNHHTAVLGIRKDQKKVHFTDDYSLRVFMSGCYYLDENNEWRSDNLITIYATLITIYSLFIFIFIFAAMKDRKDVKKLMMTPLLDNKKSDKYFYEIIVFTGM
;
A
#
# COMPACT_ATOMS: atom_id res chain seq x y z
N ASN A 1 -43.74 -15.46 11.89
CA ASN A 1 -42.31 -15.09 11.88
C ASN A 1 -42.17 -13.65 11.43
N GLU A 2 -42.48 -12.74 12.34
CA GLU A 2 -42.49 -11.30 12.11
C GLU A 2 -41.06 -10.78 12.33
N LYS A 3 -40.40 -10.35 11.24
CA LYS A 3 -39.07 -9.73 11.33
C LYS A 3 -39.27 -8.32 11.88
N ASP A 4 -38.83 -8.08 13.11
CA ASP A 4 -38.76 -6.74 13.69
C ASP A 4 -38.03 -5.80 12.71
N PRO A 5 -38.63 -4.70 12.25
CA PRO A 5 -37.96 -3.75 11.37
C PRO A 5 -36.92 -2.97 12.17
N TYR A 6 -35.67 -3.05 11.73
CA TYR A 6 -34.58 -2.21 12.23
C TYR A 6 -34.32 -1.11 11.21
N SER A 7 -34.21 0.15 11.67
CA SER A 7 -33.85 1.29 10.83
C SER A 7 -32.42 1.77 11.17
N LEU A 8 -31.61 1.97 10.13
CA LEU A 8 -30.27 2.55 10.24
C LEU A 8 -30.42 4.06 10.36
N PHE A 9 -29.84 4.67 11.40
CA PHE A 9 -29.86 6.11 11.57
C PHE A 9 -28.44 6.68 11.60
N PHE A 10 -28.31 7.88 11.06
CA PHE A 10 -27.08 8.67 11.08
C PHE A 10 -27.38 9.99 11.76
N ASN A 11 -26.67 10.31 12.84
CA ASN A 11 -26.87 11.56 13.56
C ASN A 11 -25.54 12.32 13.71
N ASN A 12 -25.58 13.63 13.48
CA ASN A 12 -24.46 14.53 13.67
C ASN A 12 -24.64 15.29 14.98
N THR A 13 -24.09 14.76 16.08
CA THR A 13 -24.18 15.42 17.39
C THR A 13 -23.00 16.37 17.55
N ARG A 14 -23.28 17.68 17.65
CA ARG A 14 -22.28 18.69 18.04
C ARG A 14 -22.17 18.71 19.56
N ILE A 15 -21.05 18.23 20.09
CA ILE A 15 -20.64 18.51 21.48
C ILE A 15 -19.57 19.60 21.38
N LYS A 16 -19.53 20.55 22.34
CA LYS A 16 -18.64 21.72 22.28
C LYS A 16 -17.20 21.28 21.92
N ASN A 17 -16.74 21.72 20.75
CA ASN A 17 -15.44 21.47 20.11
C ASN A 17 -15.19 20.11 19.42
N HIS A 18 -16.18 19.22 19.32
CA HIS A 18 -16.05 17.98 18.55
C HIS A 18 -17.25 17.73 17.61
N HIS A 19 -16.94 17.39 16.36
CA HIS A 19 -17.90 16.91 15.38
C HIS A 19 -17.90 15.39 15.40
N THR A 20 -18.93 14.76 15.96
CA THR A 20 -19.03 13.31 16.02
C THR A 20 -20.24 12.85 15.22
N ALA A 21 -19.98 11.98 14.25
CA ALA A 21 -21.01 11.26 13.53
C ALA A 21 -21.31 9.95 14.27
N VAL A 22 -22.56 9.75 14.67
CA VAL A 22 -23.02 8.52 15.31
C VAL A 22 -23.85 7.74 14.30
N LEU A 23 -23.37 6.56 13.94
CA LEU A 23 -24.10 5.56 13.16
C LEU A 23 -24.68 4.53 14.13
N GLY A 24 -25.99 4.29 14.07
CA GLY A 24 -26.63 3.32 14.94
C GLY A 24 -27.82 2.63 14.29
N ILE A 25 -28.22 1.51 14.88
CA ILE A 25 -29.39 0.73 14.47
C ILE A 25 -30.44 0.87 15.57
N ARG A 26 -31.66 1.30 15.22
CA ARG A 26 -32.78 1.41 16.15
C ARG A 26 -33.89 0.43 15.75
N LYS A 27 -34.53 -0.19 16.74
CA LYS A 27 -35.77 -0.96 16.52
C LYS A 27 -36.90 0.04 16.23
N ASP A 28 -37.54 -0.09 15.07
CA ASP A 28 -38.48 0.89 14.56
C ASP A 28 -39.75 0.90 15.44
N GLN A 29 -40.18 2.07 15.89
CA GLN A 29 -41.49 2.31 16.50
C GLN A 29 -42.18 3.37 15.64
N LYS A 30 -42.90 2.89 14.63
CA LYS A 30 -43.52 3.62 13.51
C LYS A 30 -42.54 4.17 12.47
N LYS A 31 -42.89 3.88 11.21
CA LYS A 31 -42.30 4.34 9.95
C LYS A 31 -42.17 5.87 9.95
N VAL A 32 -41.02 6.38 10.37
CA VAL A 32 -40.68 7.80 10.27
C VAL A 32 -40.38 8.06 8.80
N HIS A 33 -41.15 8.95 8.17
CA HIS A 33 -40.83 9.46 6.85
C HIS A 33 -39.61 10.37 7.00
N PHE A 34 -38.41 9.80 6.87
CA PHE A 34 -37.17 10.56 6.81
C PHE A 34 -37.13 11.31 5.47
N THR A 35 -37.53 12.58 5.51
CA THR A 35 -37.28 13.53 4.43
C THR A 35 -36.26 14.53 4.95
N ASP A 36 -35.04 14.06 5.11
CA ASP A 36 -33.89 14.93 5.34
C ASP A 36 -32.99 14.83 4.12
N ASP A 37 -32.92 15.90 3.33
CA ASP A 37 -31.95 16.06 2.25
C ASP A 37 -30.54 16.12 2.87
N TYR A 38 -29.89 14.97 3.03
CA TYR A 38 -28.53 14.90 3.52
C TYR A 38 -27.54 15.06 2.35
N SER A 39 -26.59 15.99 2.49
CA SER A 39 -25.44 16.10 1.57
C SER A 39 -24.21 15.48 2.20
N LEU A 40 -23.78 14.34 1.67
CA LEU A 40 -22.51 13.71 2.05
C LEU A 40 -21.38 14.41 1.30
N ARG A 41 -20.49 15.10 2.02
CA ARG A 41 -19.25 15.66 1.45
C ARG A 41 -18.07 14.78 1.81
N VAL A 42 -17.52 14.08 0.81
CA VAL A 42 -16.30 13.28 0.94
C VAL A 42 -15.12 14.16 0.54
N PHE A 43 -14.17 14.36 1.45
CA PHE A 43 -12.91 15.04 1.14
C PHE A 43 -11.86 13.99 0.74
N MET A 44 -11.40 14.05 -0.51
CA MET A 44 -10.27 13.26 -0.98
C MET A 44 -9.07 14.19 -1.16
N SER A 45 -7.88 13.76 -0.73
CA SER A 45 -6.63 14.46 -1.05
C SER A 45 -6.37 14.36 -2.55
N GLY A 46 -6.11 15.50 -3.21
CA GLY A 46 -5.86 15.57 -4.65
C GLY A 46 -4.77 16.58 -5.00
N CYS A 47 -4.08 16.36 -6.12
CA CYS A 47 -3.14 17.31 -6.68
C CYS A 47 -3.91 18.25 -7.61
N TYR A 48 -3.91 19.55 -7.27
CA TYR A 48 -4.54 20.59 -8.05
C TYR A 48 -3.50 21.63 -8.43
N TYR A 49 -3.66 22.21 -9.60
CA TYR A 49 -2.91 23.39 -10.01
C TYR A 49 -3.87 24.53 -10.32
N LEU A 50 -3.38 25.76 -10.16
CA LEU A 50 -4.14 26.95 -10.51
C LEU A 50 -3.92 27.24 -11.99
N ASP A 51 -5.00 27.27 -12.75
CA ASP A 51 -4.98 27.66 -14.17
C ASP A 51 -4.86 29.19 -14.32
N GLU A 52 -4.53 29.66 -15.52
CA GLU A 52 -4.43 31.09 -15.86
C GLU A 52 -5.75 31.84 -15.63
N ASN A 53 -6.87 31.12 -15.66
CA ASN A 53 -8.21 31.64 -15.40
C ASN A 53 -8.56 31.75 -13.89
N ASN A 54 -7.60 31.55 -12.99
CA ASN A 54 -7.78 31.46 -11.54
C ASN A 54 -8.74 30.33 -11.09
N GLU A 55 -8.86 29.27 -11.90
CA GLU A 55 -9.64 28.09 -11.58
C GLU A 55 -8.74 26.94 -11.13
N TRP A 56 -9.15 26.20 -10.10
CA TRP A 56 -8.45 25.01 -9.63
C TRP A 56 -8.79 23.82 -10.52
N ARG A 57 -7.80 23.26 -11.20
CA ARG A 57 -7.97 22.08 -12.08
C ARG A 57 -7.16 20.89 -11.59
N SER A 58 -7.66 19.70 -11.93
CA SER A 58 -7.02 18.40 -11.63
C SER A 58 -6.93 17.52 -12.88
N ASP A 59 -6.88 18.07 -14.07
CA ASP A 59 -6.99 17.28 -15.31
C ASP A 59 -5.75 16.42 -15.58
N ASN A 60 -4.67 16.62 -14.81
CA ASN A 60 -3.39 15.93 -14.89
C ASN A 60 -3.34 14.55 -14.19
N LEU A 61 -4.47 14.02 -13.70
CA LEU A 61 -4.52 12.68 -13.09
C LEU A 61 -3.89 11.62 -14.01
N ILE A 62 -4.20 11.65 -15.32
CA ILE A 62 -3.69 10.67 -16.29
C ILE A 62 -2.16 10.68 -16.34
N THR A 63 -1.54 11.85 -16.37
CA THR A 63 -0.09 12.00 -16.42
C THR A 63 0.58 11.48 -15.15
N ILE A 64 -0.03 11.73 -13.98
CA ILE A 64 0.47 11.24 -12.69
C ILE A 64 0.43 9.69 -12.66
N TYR A 65 -0.69 9.08 -13.05
CA TYR A 65 -0.79 7.62 -13.07
C TYR A 65 0.13 6.99 -14.12
N ALA A 66 0.26 7.60 -15.30
CA ALA A 66 1.16 7.11 -16.34
C ALA A 66 2.62 7.10 -15.86
N THR A 67 3.10 8.18 -15.23
CA THR A 67 4.48 8.26 -14.71
C THR A 67 4.74 7.29 -13.56
N LEU A 68 3.77 7.08 -12.67
CA LEU A 68 3.88 6.08 -11.60
C LEU A 68 4.02 4.66 -12.17
N ILE A 69 3.17 4.29 -13.13
CA ILE A 69 3.19 2.97 -13.75
C ILE A 69 4.51 2.74 -14.49
N THR A 70 5.02 3.74 -15.23
CA THR A 70 6.28 3.59 -15.97
C THR A 70 7.47 3.43 -15.02
N ILE A 71 7.59 4.26 -13.97
CA ILE A 71 8.67 4.15 -12.98
C ILE A 71 8.62 2.80 -12.27
N TYR A 72 7.42 2.36 -11.86
CA TYR A 72 7.24 1.07 -11.20
C TYR A 72 7.62 -0.11 -12.09
N SER A 73 7.24 -0.04 -13.38
CA SER A 73 7.61 -1.07 -14.36
C SER A 73 9.13 -1.14 -14.53
N LEU A 74 9.80 -0.01 -14.71
CA LEU A 74 11.26 0.06 -14.82
C LEU A 74 11.95 -0.51 -13.58
N PHE A 75 11.45 -0.21 -12.39
CA PHE A 75 11.98 -0.75 -11.14
C PHE A 75 11.89 -2.28 -11.09
N ILE A 76 10.73 -2.86 -11.44
CA ILE A 76 10.54 -4.31 -11.50
C ILE A 76 11.49 -4.94 -12.52
N PHE A 77 11.63 -4.36 -13.71
CA PHE A 77 12.54 -4.89 -14.74
C PHE A 77 13.99 -4.95 -14.24
N ILE A 78 14.47 -3.87 -13.60
CA ILE A 78 15.81 -3.84 -13.00
C ILE A 78 15.94 -4.88 -11.89
N PHE A 79 14.92 -5.02 -11.04
CA PHE A 79 14.92 -6.00 -9.95
C PHE A 79 14.99 -7.44 -10.46
N ILE A 80 14.23 -7.77 -11.50
CA ILE A 80 14.28 -9.09 -12.16
C ILE A 80 15.66 -9.32 -12.77
N PHE A 81 16.21 -8.34 -13.49
CA PHE A 81 17.54 -8.44 -14.07
C PHE A 81 18.63 -8.65 -13.01
N ALA A 82 18.57 -7.89 -11.92
CA ALA A 82 19.48 -8.04 -10.79
C ALA A 82 19.37 -9.44 -10.17
N ALA A 83 18.16 -9.94 -9.92
CA ALA A 83 17.94 -11.29 -9.40
C ALA A 83 18.48 -12.39 -10.36
N MET A 84 18.36 -12.19 -11.67
CA MET A 84 18.93 -13.11 -12.66
C MET A 84 20.46 -13.07 -12.67
N LYS A 85 21.06 -11.88 -12.55
CA LYS A 85 22.51 -11.70 -12.50
C LYS A 85 23.10 -12.26 -11.22
N ASP A 86 22.48 -12.00 -10.08
CA ASP A 86 22.87 -12.51 -8.77
C ASP A 86 22.95 -14.05 -8.76
N ARG A 87 21.94 -14.73 -9.35
CA ARG A 87 21.97 -16.20 -9.53
C ARG A 87 23.13 -16.70 -10.39
N LYS A 88 23.64 -15.89 -11.33
CA LYS A 88 24.79 -16.26 -12.18
C LYS A 88 26.10 -16.05 -11.43
N ASP A 89 26.18 -15.01 -10.60
CA ASP A 89 27.37 -14.72 -9.79
C ASP A 89 27.56 -15.79 -8.69
N VAL A 90 26.49 -16.32 -8.09
CA VAL A 90 26.59 -17.46 -7.15
C VAL A 90 27.21 -18.70 -7.81
N LYS A 91 26.85 -19.01 -9.06
CA LYS A 91 27.45 -20.14 -9.79
C LYS A 91 28.93 -19.92 -10.12
N LYS A 92 29.34 -18.66 -10.28
CA LYS A 92 30.71 -18.26 -10.63
C LYS A 92 31.61 -18.16 -9.39
N LEU A 93 31.09 -17.72 -8.25
CA LEU A 93 31.83 -17.58 -6.99
C LEU A 93 32.02 -18.93 -6.26
N MET A 94 31.24 -19.95 -6.60
CA MET A 94 31.53 -21.34 -6.22
C MET A 94 32.67 -21.98 -7.04
N MET A 95 33.30 -21.24 -7.95
CA MET A 95 34.42 -21.70 -8.79
C MET A 95 35.78 -21.12 -8.39
N THR A 96 36.05 -20.99 -7.09
CA THR A 96 37.42 -21.18 -6.60
C THR A 96 37.46 -22.40 -5.67
N PRO A 97 37.36 -23.63 -6.22
CA PRO A 97 37.96 -24.75 -5.52
C PRO A 97 39.45 -24.41 -5.33
N LEU A 98 39.97 -24.54 -4.10
CA LEU A 98 41.40 -24.71 -3.93
C LEU A 98 41.85 -25.83 -4.89
N LEU A 99 43.06 -25.74 -5.43
CA LEU A 99 43.60 -26.66 -6.44
C LEU A 99 43.47 -28.16 -6.05
N ASP A 100 43.26 -28.45 -4.76
CA ASP A 100 43.07 -29.78 -4.17
C ASP A 100 41.61 -30.23 -3.93
N ASN A 101 40.60 -29.45 -4.32
CA ASN A 101 39.21 -29.78 -4.01
C ASN A 101 38.68 -30.91 -4.93
N LYS A 102 38.79 -32.17 -4.47
CA LYS A 102 38.16 -33.32 -5.11
C LYS A 102 36.66 -33.33 -4.80
N LYS A 103 35.84 -33.51 -5.84
CA LYS A 103 34.37 -33.47 -5.78
C LYS A 103 33.74 -34.54 -4.86
N SER A 104 34.51 -35.53 -4.43
CA SER A 104 34.12 -36.60 -3.49
C SER A 104 34.23 -36.20 -2.01
N ASP A 105 34.94 -35.11 -1.72
CA ASP A 105 35.40 -34.85 -0.36
C ASP A 105 34.48 -33.82 0.31
N LYS A 106 33.97 -34.17 1.48
CA LYS A 106 33.07 -33.33 2.29
C LYS A 106 33.92 -32.54 3.29
N TYR A 107 34.36 -31.36 2.89
CA TYR A 107 35.21 -30.52 3.75
C TYR A 107 34.38 -29.87 4.88
N PHE A 108 34.75 -30.14 6.12
CA PHE A 108 34.38 -29.32 7.27
C PHE A 108 35.51 -28.28 7.45
N TYR A 109 35.20 -27.00 7.24
CA TYR A 109 36.16 -25.93 7.49
C TYR A 109 36.07 -25.52 8.95
N GLU A 110 37.14 -25.77 9.71
CA GLU A 110 37.36 -25.16 11.01
C GLU A 110 38.33 -24.00 10.81
N ILE A 111 37.84 -22.76 10.96
CA ILE A 111 38.65 -21.56 10.81
C ILE A 111 39.13 -21.17 12.21
N ILE A 112 40.39 -21.48 12.52
CA ILE A 112 41.04 -21.06 13.76
C ILE A 112 41.82 -19.78 13.46
N VAL A 113 41.33 -18.65 13.98
CA VAL A 113 41.99 -17.34 13.83
C VAL A 113 42.87 -17.11 15.06
N PHE A 114 44.19 -17.08 14.84
CA PHE A 114 45.12 -16.54 15.83
C PHE A 114 45.44 -15.10 15.47
N THR A 115 44.97 -14.16 16.29
CA THR A 115 45.49 -12.80 16.28
C THR A 115 46.70 -12.76 17.21
N GLY A 116 47.86 -12.35 16.69
CA GLY A 116 49.08 -12.17 17.49
C GLY A 116 48.95 -11.03 18.50
N MET A 117 49.75 -11.10 19.57
CA MET A 117 49.91 -10.07 20.60
C MET A 117 50.43 -8.75 20.03
#